data_AF-A0A9W9WZY2-F1
#
_entry.id   AF-A0A9W9WZY2-F1
#
_cell.length_a   1.000
_cell.length_b   1.000
_cell.length_c   1.000
_cell.angle_alpha   90.00
_cell.angle_beta   90.00
_cell.angle_gamma   90.00
#
_symmetry.space_group_name_H-M   'P 1'
#
loop_
_entity.id
_entity.type
_entity.pdbx_description
1 polymer ?
#
loop_
_entity_poly.entity_id
_entity_poly.type
_entity_poly.pdbx_seq_one_letter_code
_entity_poly.pdbx_strand_id
1 'polypeptide(L)'
;MSERVSLLRQTYMLKSMLDRGFASIRDCGGACLAIKEAVGGRCHSRPSSLIAGHALSQTGGHGKLRGSHETQLCCAGSISGTSRIVDDPAKCYRYACEELRQGADFIKIMGGGGVASPTDRIEHVQFSDEDIKVIVTVVRNAGTYVTTAAIQQAIKLGVRGIEHGSLIDLETAMMAEMDACHDQADEFSSC
;
A
#
# COMPACT_ATOMS: atom_id res chain seq x y z
N MET A 1 18.92 10.52 0.14
CA MET A 1 18.24 11.53 0.99
C MET A 1 17.92 10.89 2.32
N SER A 2 18.16 11.55 3.45
CA SER A 2 17.79 10.97 4.75
C SER A 2 16.29 11.06 5.00
N GLU A 3 15.77 10.18 5.85
CA GLU A 3 14.36 10.16 6.27
C GLU A 3 13.90 11.52 6.82
N ARG A 4 14.70 12.13 7.71
CA ARG A 4 14.40 13.46 8.28
C ARG A 4 14.27 14.55 7.22
N VAL A 5 15.12 14.53 6.20
CA VAL A 5 15.02 15.49 5.08
C VAL A 5 13.77 15.22 4.24
N SER A 6 13.41 13.95 4.03
CA SER A 6 12.16 13.56 3.37
C SER A 6 10.93 14.12 4.10
N LEU A 7 10.88 13.89 5.41
CA LEU A 7 9.78 14.32 6.29
C LEU A 7 9.55 15.84 6.23
N LEU A 8 10.63 16.62 6.33
CA LEU A 8 10.54 18.08 6.23
C LEU A 8 10.04 18.51 4.84
N ARG A 9 10.43 17.84 3.76
CA ARG A 9 9.97 18.16 2.39
C ARG A 9 8.51 17.78 2.12
N GLN A 10 8.00 16.72 2.74
CA GLN A 10 6.59 16.30 2.61
C GLN A 10 5.65 17.44 3.02
N THR A 11 6.04 18.23 4.03
CA THR A 11 5.25 19.39 4.49
C THR A 11 5.01 20.44 3.40
N TYR A 12 6.03 20.70 2.59
CA TYR A 12 5.96 21.61 1.45
C TYR A 12 5.09 21.03 0.32
N MET A 13 5.25 19.72 0.05
CA MET A 13 4.43 19.02 -0.95
C MET A 13 2.94 19.09 -0.63
N LEU A 14 2.56 18.86 0.63
CA LEU A 14 1.17 18.94 1.08
C LEU A 14 0.56 20.33 0.90
N LYS A 15 1.33 21.39 1.23
CA LYS A 15 0.88 22.77 0.98
C LYS A 15 0.67 23.01 -0.51
N SER A 16 1.60 22.54 -1.33
CA SER A 16 1.51 22.64 -2.78
C SER A 16 0.29 21.88 -3.35
N MET A 17 -0.08 20.73 -2.77
CA MET A 17 -1.31 20.01 -3.11
C MET A 17 -2.56 20.82 -2.74
N LEU A 18 -2.61 21.38 -1.52
CA LEU A 18 -3.73 22.23 -1.11
C LEU A 18 -3.89 23.45 -2.03
N ASP A 19 -2.79 24.08 -2.43
CA ASP A 19 -2.79 25.24 -3.33
C ASP A 19 -3.33 24.91 -4.73
N ARG A 20 -3.33 23.62 -5.09
CA ARG A 20 -3.95 23.10 -6.32
C ARG A 20 -5.40 22.64 -6.12
N GLY A 21 -5.95 22.84 -4.93
CA GLY A 21 -7.34 22.50 -4.59
C GLY A 21 -7.56 21.08 -4.05
N PHE A 22 -6.50 20.30 -3.80
CA PHE A 22 -6.66 18.98 -3.20
C PHE A 22 -6.97 19.12 -1.71
N ALA A 23 -8.20 18.80 -1.30
CA ALA A 23 -8.66 18.87 0.08
C ALA A 23 -8.36 17.59 0.90
N SER A 24 -8.17 16.46 0.21
CA SER A 24 -7.79 15.18 0.79
C SER A 24 -6.82 14.43 -0.11
N ILE A 25 -6.00 13.57 0.48
CA ILE A 25 -5.07 12.67 -0.22
C ILE A 25 -5.05 11.27 0.41
N ARG A 26 -4.71 10.27 -0.40
CA ARG A 26 -4.38 8.91 0.06
C ARG A 26 -2.94 8.61 -0.32
N ASP A 27 -2.05 8.56 0.68
CA ASP A 27 -0.64 8.22 0.50
C ASP A 27 -0.45 6.70 0.52
N CYS A 28 0.04 6.15 -0.59
CA CYS A 28 0.26 4.71 -0.77
C CYS A 28 1.66 4.25 -0.38
N GLY A 29 2.37 5.00 0.47
CA GLY A 29 3.69 4.63 0.97
C GLY A 29 4.61 5.84 1.15
N GLY A 30 5.05 6.07 2.38
CA GLY A 30 6.07 7.05 2.73
C GLY A 30 5.60 8.13 3.71
N ALA A 31 4.31 8.49 3.73
CA ALA A 31 3.78 9.36 4.78
C ALA A 31 3.59 8.56 6.08
N CYS A 32 4.10 9.10 7.19
CA CYS A 32 3.97 8.49 8.51
C CYS A 32 2.97 9.24 9.40
N LEU A 33 2.64 8.65 10.56
CA LEU A 33 1.72 9.23 11.53
C LEU A 33 2.10 10.66 11.94
N ALA A 34 3.39 10.96 12.06
CA ALA A 34 3.85 12.31 12.42
C ALA A 34 3.38 13.39 11.43
N ILE A 35 3.34 13.09 10.13
CA ILE A 35 2.79 14.04 9.13
C ILE A 35 1.29 14.19 9.30
N LYS A 36 0.58 13.07 9.47
CA LYS A 36 -0.87 13.07 9.63
C LYS A 36 -1.29 13.86 10.87
N GLU A 37 -0.61 13.69 12.00
CA GLU A 37 -0.82 14.46 13.22
C GLU A 37 -0.46 15.94 13.05
N ALA A 38 0.67 16.25 12.39
CA ALA A 38 1.09 17.62 12.14
C ALA A 38 0.11 18.40 11.23
N VAL A 39 -0.58 17.70 10.34
CA VAL A 39 -1.61 18.24 9.44
C VAL A 39 -2.98 18.32 10.13
N GLY A 40 -3.35 17.31 10.92
CA GLY A 40 -4.63 17.26 11.62
C GLY A 40 -4.72 18.24 12.80
N GLY A 41 -3.58 18.62 13.38
CA GLY A 41 -3.54 19.72 14.35
C GLY A 41 -3.94 21.05 13.72
N ARG A 42 -4.57 21.94 14.50
CA ARG A 42 -4.97 23.32 14.10
C ARG A 42 -3.81 24.21 13.61
N CYS A 43 -2.59 23.67 13.51
CA CYS A 43 -1.36 24.37 13.26
C CYS A 43 -1.16 24.70 11.77
N HIS A 44 -1.75 23.93 10.83
CA HIS A 44 -1.56 24.17 9.39
C HIS A 44 -2.80 23.82 8.55
N SER A 45 -3.24 24.73 7.67
CA SER A 45 -4.17 24.41 6.59
C SER A 45 -3.49 23.48 5.57
N ARG A 46 -3.85 22.20 5.58
CA ARG A 46 -3.32 21.15 4.69
C ARG A 46 -4.39 20.11 4.37
N PRO A 47 -4.22 19.32 3.29
CA PRO A 47 -5.20 18.31 2.91
C PRO A 47 -5.30 17.23 3.98
N SER A 48 -6.51 16.75 4.29
CA SER A 48 -6.65 15.55 5.12
C SER A 48 -5.94 14.37 4.45
N SER A 49 -5.34 13.49 5.23
CA SER A 49 -4.47 12.43 4.68
C SER A 49 -4.85 11.07 5.25
N LEU A 50 -5.13 10.13 4.36
CA LEU A 50 -5.10 8.69 4.65
C LEU A 50 -3.72 8.17 4.30
N ILE A 51 -3.09 7.40 5.19
CA ILE A 51 -1.71 6.93 4.99
C ILE A 51 -1.62 5.42 5.04
N ALA A 52 -0.80 4.83 4.16
CA ALA A 52 -0.45 3.41 4.23
C ALA A 52 0.71 3.12 5.19
N GLY A 53 1.40 4.16 5.69
CA GLY A 53 2.71 4.00 6.32
C GLY A 53 3.73 3.54 5.27
N HIS A 54 4.28 2.34 5.44
CA HIS A 54 5.11 1.69 4.43
C HIS A 54 4.30 0.68 3.63
N ALA A 55 4.47 0.70 2.30
CA ALA A 55 3.97 -0.37 1.46
C ALA A 55 4.70 -1.69 1.77
N LEU A 56 3.98 -2.79 1.88
CA LEU A 56 4.58 -4.11 2.07
C LEU A 56 5.05 -4.66 0.72
N SER A 57 6.29 -5.13 0.66
CA SER A 57 6.89 -5.71 -0.54
C SER A 57 7.66 -6.97 -0.17
N GLN A 58 7.63 -7.98 -1.05
CA GLN A 58 8.49 -9.15 -0.89
C GLN A 58 9.96 -8.83 -1.21
N THR A 59 10.86 -9.72 -0.80
CA THR A 59 12.26 -9.71 -1.23
C THR A 59 12.34 -9.80 -2.76
N GLY A 60 13.13 -8.89 -3.36
CA GLY A 60 13.25 -8.77 -4.81
C GLY A 60 12.03 -8.15 -5.51
N GLY A 61 11.00 -7.75 -4.75
CA GLY A 61 9.79 -7.13 -5.28
C GLY A 61 9.90 -5.62 -5.54
N HIS A 62 8.79 -5.00 -5.93
CA HIS A 62 8.76 -3.61 -6.41
C HIS A 62 9.25 -2.59 -5.37
N GLY A 63 8.99 -2.84 -4.08
CA GLY A 63 9.46 -1.99 -2.98
C GLY A 63 10.93 -2.19 -2.62
N LYS A 64 11.61 -3.16 -3.25
CA LYS A 64 13.02 -3.49 -2.99
C LYS A 64 13.94 -2.74 -3.94
N LEU A 65 14.57 -1.67 -3.46
CA LEU A 65 15.43 -0.80 -4.27
C LEU A 65 16.89 -1.25 -4.35
N ARG A 66 17.19 -2.50 -3.99
CA ARG A 66 18.57 -3.01 -4.01
C ARG A 66 18.95 -3.48 -5.40
N GLY A 67 20.20 -3.21 -5.79
CA GLY A 67 20.75 -3.67 -7.06
C GLY A 67 20.98 -5.18 -7.10
N SER A 68 20.99 -5.74 -8.31
CA SER A 68 21.19 -7.17 -8.56
C SER A 68 22.52 -7.74 -8.04
N HIS A 69 23.54 -6.88 -7.88
CA HIS A 69 24.87 -7.28 -7.40
C HIS A 69 25.03 -7.19 -5.88
N GLU A 70 24.03 -6.65 -5.17
CA GLU A 70 24.08 -6.59 -3.72
C GLU A 70 23.67 -7.94 -3.14
N THR A 71 24.57 -8.62 -2.42
CA THR A 71 24.34 -10.00 -1.92
C THR A 71 23.94 -10.08 -0.45
N GLN A 72 24.02 -8.97 0.30
CA GLN A 72 23.64 -8.95 1.71
C GLN A 72 22.19 -9.42 1.87
N LEU A 73 21.85 -10.22 2.87
CA LEU A 73 20.44 -10.56 3.10
C LEU A 73 19.75 -9.39 3.83
N CYS A 74 18.49 -9.13 3.50
CA CYS A 74 17.71 -8.18 4.27
C CYS A 74 17.09 -8.86 5.48
N CYS A 75 17.21 -8.21 6.64
CA CYS A 75 16.43 -8.59 7.79
C CYS A 75 14.94 -8.37 7.49
N ALA A 76 14.11 -9.27 8.02
CA ALA A 76 12.68 -9.12 8.04
C ALA A 76 12.28 -7.72 8.55
N GLY A 77 11.36 -7.07 7.82
CA GLY A 77 10.85 -5.76 8.19
C GLY A 77 11.80 -4.60 7.90
N SER A 78 12.89 -4.82 7.17
CA SER A 78 13.77 -3.72 6.75
C SER A 78 13.01 -2.69 5.90
N ILE A 79 13.27 -1.42 6.16
CA ILE A 79 12.73 -0.31 5.36
C ILE A 79 13.62 -0.10 4.13
N SER A 80 12.97 0.00 2.97
CA SER A 80 13.57 0.19 1.65
C SER A 80 12.75 1.27 0.93
N GLY A 81 13.24 2.52 0.97
CA GLY A 81 12.50 3.65 0.41
C GLY A 81 11.17 3.85 1.14
N THR A 82 10.07 3.79 0.40
CA THR A 82 8.69 3.90 0.92
C THR A 82 8.08 2.56 1.33
N SER A 83 8.86 1.48 1.28
CA SER A 83 8.37 0.12 1.48
C SER A 83 9.05 -0.59 2.64
N ARG A 84 8.36 -1.58 3.20
CA ARG A 84 8.88 -2.54 4.17
C ARG A 84 8.97 -3.91 3.53
N ILE A 85 10.13 -4.56 3.69
CA ILE A 85 10.38 -5.87 3.10
C ILE A 85 9.90 -6.98 4.02
N VAL A 86 8.93 -7.77 3.55
CA VAL A 86 8.28 -8.85 4.29
C VAL A 86 8.10 -10.05 3.38
N ASP A 87 8.49 -11.23 3.87
CA ASP A 87 8.37 -12.51 3.18
C ASP A 87 7.67 -13.46 4.11
N ASP A 88 6.90 -14.40 3.58
CA ASP A 88 6.11 -15.39 4.31
C ASP A 88 4.87 -14.87 5.07
N PRO A 89 3.85 -15.73 5.28
CA PRO A 89 2.58 -15.29 5.84
C PRO A 89 2.71 -14.79 7.29
N ALA A 90 3.59 -15.37 8.10
CA ALA A 90 3.74 -14.98 9.50
C ALA A 90 4.32 -13.58 9.64
N LYS A 91 5.30 -13.21 8.79
CA LYS A 91 5.82 -11.84 8.78
C LYS A 91 4.83 -10.88 8.14
N CYS A 92 4.11 -11.29 7.09
CA CYS A 92 3.04 -10.49 6.51
C CYS A 92 1.98 -10.10 7.55
N TYR A 93 1.52 -11.06 8.37
CA TYR A 93 0.63 -10.79 9.51
C TYR A 93 1.23 -9.75 10.45
N ARG A 94 2.45 -10.02 10.94
CA ARG A 94 3.12 -9.19 11.95
C ARG A 94 3.26 -7.75 11.49
N TYR A 95 3.73 -7.55 10.27
CA TYR A 95 4.02 -6.20 9.77
C TYR A 95 2.78 -5.47 9.27
N ALA A 96 1.74 -6.16 8.80
CA ALA A 96 0.44 -5.52 8.61
C ALA A 96 -0.09 -4.97 9.95
N CYS A 97 -0.03 -5.76 11.03
CA CYS A 97 -0.38 -5.26 12.37
C CYS A 97 0.51 -4.10 12.82
N GLU A 98 1.81 -4.14 12.50
CA GLU A 98 2.76 -3.11 12.90
C GLU A 98 2.51 -1.78 12.16
N GLU A 99 2.21 -1.79 10.85
CA GLU A 99 1.86 -0.57 10.11
C GLU A 99 0.55 0.04 10.65
N LEU A 100 -0.47 -0.78 10.94
CA LEU A 100 -1.70 -0.32 11.58
C LEU A 100 -1.44 0.27 12.98
N ARG A 101 -0.61 -0.40 13.80
CA ARG A 101 -0.18 0.09 15.11
C ARG A 101 0.56 1.43 15.01
N GLN A 102 1.29 1.63 13.91
CA GLN A 102 2.00 2.87 13.59
C GLN A 102 1.11 3.94 12.93
N GLY A 103 -0.21 3.72 12.87
CA GLY A 103 -1.18 4.73 12.44
C GLY A 103 -1.54 4.70 10.96
N ALA A 104 -1.21 3.62 10.24
CA ALA A 104 -1.72 3.40 8.89
C ALA A 104 -3.25 3.27 8.89
N ASP A 105 -3.90 3.95 7.95
CA ASP A 105 -5.34 3.88 7.73
C ASP A 105 -5.74 2.66 6.91
N PHE A 106 -4.85 2.16 6.07
CA PHE A 106 -5.03 1.01 5.19
C PHE A 106 -3.67 0.37 4.90
N ILE A 107 -3.65 -0.84 4.34
CA ILE A 107 -2.40 -1.48 3.94
C ILE A 107 -2.21 -1.38 2.43
N LYS A 108 -1.02 -0.96 1.99
CA LYS A 108 -0.59 -1.09 0.59
C LYS A 108 0.32 -2.30 0.46
N ILE A 109 0.06 -3.16 -0.52
CA ILE A 109 0.99 -4.21 -0.93
C ILE A 109 1.49 -3.96 -2.35
N MET A 110 2.73 -4.36 -2.60
CA MET A 110 3.31 -4.47 -3.93
C MET A 110 3.03 -5.87 -4.48
N GLY A 111 1.80 -6.13 -4.93
CA GLY A 111 1.40 -7.45 -5.45
C GLY A 111 1.85 -7.74 -6.89
N GLY A 112 2.48 -6.78 -7.55
CA GLY A 112 3.01 -6.95 -8.90
C GLY A 112 4.25 -6.11 -9.09
N GLY A 113 5.01 -6.41 -10.14
CA GLY A 113 6.16 -5.59 -10.47
C GLY A 113 5.78 -4.22 -11.03
N GLY A 114 6.72 -3.28 -10.96
CA GLY A 114 6.45 -1.90 -11.38
C GLY A 114 7.54 -1.29 -12.23
N VAL A 115 7.36 0.00 -12.54
CA VAL A 115 8.22 0.74 -13.48
C VAL A 115 9.47 1.30 -12.80
N ALA A 116 9.39 1.62 -11.52
CA ALA A 116 10.40 2.39 -10.79
C ALA A 116 11.48 1.54 -10.07
N SER A 117 11.41 0.22 -10.20
CA SER A 117 12.22 -0.73 -9.44
C SER A 117 13.28 -1.39 -10.32
N PRO A 118 14.41 -1.82 -9.74
CA PRO A 118 15.59 -2.19 -10.52
C PRO A 118 15.56 -3.62 -11.08
N THR A 119 14.74 -4.53 -10.54
CA THR A 119 14.94 -5.97 -10.70
C THR A 119 13.72 -6.78 -11.13
N ASP A 120 12.52 -6.30 -10.84
CA ASP A 120 11.24 -6.92 -11.20
C ASP A 120 10.72 -6.37 -12.53
N ARG A 121 9.75 -7.10 -13.09
CA ARG A 121 9.11 -6.77 -14.36
C ARG A 121 7.63 -6.50 -14.14
N ILE A 122 7.05 -5.62 -14.95
CA ILE A 122 5.64 -5.22 -14.79
C ILE A 122 4.66 -6.39 -14.95
N GLU A 123 5.05 -7.45 -15.67
CA GLU A 123 4.23 -8.65 -15.83
C GLU A 123 4.33 -9.63 -14.65
N HIS A 124 5.29 -9.44 -13.74
CA HIS A 124 5.49 -10.36 -12.63
C HIS A 124 4.46 -10.13 -11.53
N VAL A 125 3.88 -11.23 -11.07
CA VAL A 125 3.07 -11.28 -9.85
C VAL A 125 4.00 -11.43 -8.64
N GLN A 126 3.66 -10.74 -7.55
CA GLN A 126 4.40 -10.74 -6.29
C GLN A 126 3.45 -11.08 -5.14
N PHE A 127 4.00 -11.67 -4.08
CA PHE A 127 3.33 -12.36 -2.99
C PHE A 127 2.59 -13.64 -3.42
N SER A 128 2.61 -14.63 -2.54
CA SER A 128 1.73 -15.79 -2.64
C SER A 128 0.30 -15.43 -2.24
N ASP A 129 -0.66 -16.26 -2.63
CA ASP A 129 -2.04 -16.11 -2.19
C ASP A 129 -2.15 -16.20 -0.65
N GLU A 130 -1.31 -17.03 -0.01
CA GLU A 130 -1.25 -17.18 1.44
C GLU A 130 -0.78 -15.90 2.14
N ASP A 131 0.25 -15.24 1.59
CA ASP A 131 0.74 -13.97 2.12
C ASP A 131 -0.36 -12.90 2.09
N ILE A 132 -1.06 -12.77 0.96
CA ILE A 132 -2.11 -11.77 0.77
C ILE A 132 -3.32 -12.08 1.67
N LYS A 133 -3.77 -13.34 1.75
CA LYS A 133 -4.91 -13.73 2.60
C LYS A 133 -4.70 -13.32 4.05
N VAL A 134 -3.50 -13.50 4.57
CA VAL A 134 -3.18 -13.16 5.95
C VAL A 134 -3.21 -11.65 6.18
N ILE A 135 -2.72 -10.85 5.22
CA ILE A 135 -2.83 -9.39 5.28
C ILE A 135 -4.31 -8.95 5.22
N VAL A 136 -5.10 -9.56 4.34
CA VAL A 136 -6.55 -9.31 4.23
C VAL A 136 -7.27 -9.64 5.54
N THR A 137 -6.93 -10.74 6.21
CA THR A 137 -7.45 -11.07 7.54
C THR A 137 -7.13 -9.98 8.55
N VAL A 138 -5.89 -9.48 8.60
CA VAL A 138 -5.49 -8.41 9.53
C VAL A 138 -6.33 -7.15 9.32
N VAL A 139 -6.46 -6.67 8.08
CA VAL A 139 -7.19 -5.43 7.83
C VAL A 139 -8.69 -5.57 8.05
N ARG A 140 -9.29 -6.74 7.73
CA ARG A 140 -10.70 -7.01 8.01
C ARG A 140 -10.98 -6.98 9.51
N ASN A 141 -10.13 -7.62 10.31
CA ASN A 141 -10.24 -7.59 11.77
C ASN A 141 -10.07 -6.17 12.35
N ALA A 142 -9.31 -5.31 11.67
CA ALA A 142 -9.12 -3.91 12.04
C ALA A 142 -10.17 -2.96 11.44
N GLY A 143 -11.14 -3.45 10.65
CA GLY A 143 -12.16 -2.62 10.00
C GLY A 143 -11.62 -1.71 8.88
N THR A 144 -10.56 -2.15 8.18
CA THR A 144 -9.97 -1.43 7.04
C THR A 144 -9.69 -2.37 5.86
N TYR A 145 -8.92 -1.92 4.86
CA TYR A 145 -8.74 -2.57 3.58
C TYR A 145 -7.27 -2.62 3.13
N VAL A 146 -7.02 -3.45 2.11
CA VAL A 146 -5.75 -3.54 1.38
C VAL A 146 -5.88 -2.86 0.01
N THR A 147 -4.78 -2.32 -0.51
CA THR A 147 -4.64 -1.90 -1.92
C THR A 147 -3.45 -2.59 -2.58
N THR A 148 -3.53 -2.88 -3.89
CA THR A 148 -2.47 -3.55 -4.67
C THR A 148 -2.50 -3.13 -6.15
N ALA A 149 -1.45 -3.43 -6.91
CA ALA A 149 -1.43 -3.25 -8.37
C ALA A 149 -1.81 -4.54 -9.14
N ALA A 150 -1.84 -5.70 -8.48
CA ALA A 150 -2.15 -6.99 -9.11
C ALA A 150 -3.65 -7.28 -9.10
N ILE A 151 -4.32 -6.95 -10.21
CA ILE A 151 -5.78 -6.89 -10.33
C ILE A 151 -6.47 -8.23 -10.04
N GLN A 152 -6.05 -9.30 -10.71
CA GLN A 152 -6.70 -10.61 -10.57
C GLN A 152 -6.53 -11.22 -9.18
N GLN A 153 -5.33 -11.12 -8.59
CA GLN A 153 -5.11 -11.51 -7.19
C GLN A 153 -5.93 -10.65 -6.23
N ALA A 154 -6.08 -9.36 -6.52
CA ALA A 154 -6.86 -8.45 -5.70
C ALA A 154 -8.30 -8.94 -5.55
N ILE A 155 -8.94 -9.20 -6.70
CA ILE A 155 -10.33 -9.69 -6.78
C ILE A 155 -10.45 -11.04 -6.06
N LYS A 156 -9.61 -12.01 -6.43
CA LYS A 156 -9.68 -13.37 -5.87
C LYS A 156 -9.52 -13.42 -4.34
N LEU A 157 -8.76 -12.50 -3.76
CA LEU A 157 -8.35 -12.56 -2.35
C LEU A 157 -9.01 -11.48 -1.49
N GLY A 158 -9.94 -10.70 -2.03
CA GLY A 158 -10.72 -9.71 -1.29
C GLY A 158 -9.95 -8.44 -0.93
N VAL A 159 -9.04 -8.00 -1.80
CA VAL A 159 -8.35 -6.70 -1.74
C VAL A 159 -9.23 -5.64 -2.40
N ARG A 160 -9.53 -4.55 -1.69
CA ARG A 160 -10.56 -3.57 -2.12
C ARG A 160 -10.06 -2.41 -2.98
N GLY A 161 -8.75 -2.20 -3.08
CA GLY A 161 -8.19 -1.14 -3.92
C GLY A 161 -7.22 -1.66 -4.95
N ILE A 162 -7.49 -1.35 -6.21
CA ILE A 162 -6.58 -1.59 -7.33
C ILE A 162 -5.91 -0.28 -7.71
N GLU A 163 -4.58 -0.27 -7.76
CA GLU A 163 -3.75 0.86 -8.17
C GLU A 163 -3.17 0.63 -9.57
N HIS A 164 -2.95 1.71 -10.31
CA HIS A 164 -2.41 1.76 -11.68
C HIS A 164 -3.29 1.13 -12.77
N GLY A 165 -3.66 -0.14 -12.64
CA GLY A 165 -4.49 -0.85 -13.61
C GLY A 165 -3.87 -0.98 -15.01
N SER A 166 -2.53 -0.87 -15.13
CA SER A 166 -1.87 -0.62 -16.41
C SER A 166 -1.98 -1.74 -17.45
N LEU A 167 -2.20 -2.97 -17.01
CA LEU A 167 -2.30 -4.16 -17.87
C LEU A 167 -3.71 -4.77 -17.86
N ILE A 168 -4.74 -3.99 -17.51
CA ILE A 168 -6.11 -4.50 -17.48
C ILE A 168 -6.61 -4.84 -18.88
N ASP A 169 -7.22 -6.03 -19.01
CA ASP A 169 -7.95 -6.45 -20.21
C ASP A 169 -9.46 -6.52 -19.93
N LEU A 170 -10.25 -6.76 -20.97
CA LEU A 170 -11.72 -6.79 -20.86
C LEU A 170 -12.20 -7.87 -19.88
N GLU A 171 -11.56 -9.03 -19.86
CA GLU A 171 -11.91 -10.13 -18.98
C GLU A 171 -11.69 -9.74 -17.50
N THR A 172 -10.51 -9.17 -17.20
CA THR A 172 -10.16 -8.71 -15.85
C THR A 172 -11.04 -7.54 -15.41
N ALA A 173 -11.43 -6.65 -16.33
CA ALA A 173 -12.37 -5.57 -16.04
C ALA A 173 -13.76 -6.11 -15.67
N MET A 174 -14.26 -7.12 -16.40
CA MET A 174 -15.53 -7.78 -16.08
C MET A 174 -15.47 -8.48 -14.71
N MET A 175 -14.35 -9.13 -14.37
CA MET A 175 -14.16 -9.70 -13.03
C MET A 175 -14.24 -8.63 -11.94
N ALA A 176 -13.61 -7.46 -12.14
CA ALA A 176 -13.62 -6.37 -11.18
C ALA A 176 -15.03 -5.76 -10.99
N GLU A 177 -15.79 -5.63 -12.07
CA GLU A 177 -17.18 -5.15 -12.02
C GLU A 177 -18.08 -6.11 -11.24
N MET A 178 -17.97 -7.41 -11.51
CA MET A 178 -18.74 -8.43 -10.80
C MET A 178 -18.42 -8.47 -9.30
N ASP A 179 -17.15 -8.33 -8.92
CA ASP A 179 -16.71 -8.29 -7.52
C ASP A 179 -17.28 -7.06 -6.78
N ALA A 180 -17.20 -5.87 -7.40
CA ALA A 180 -17.77 -4.64 -6.85
C ALA A 180 -19.29 -4.72 -6.65
N CYS A 181 -20.01 -5.39 -7.55
CA CYS A 181 -21.45 -5.64 -7.39
C CYS A 181 -21.77 -6.59 -6.22
N HIS A 182 -20.93 -7.60 -5.95
CA HIS A 182 -21.11 -8.49 -4.80
C HIS A 182 -20.88 -7.76 -3.47
N ASP A 183 -19.81 -6.96 -3.36
CA ASP A 183 -19.51 -6.18 -2.15
C ASP A 183 -20.67 -5.22 -1.79
N GLN A 184 -21.34 -4.64 -2.79
CA GLN A 184 -22.55 -3.82 -2.57
C GLN A 184 -23.76 -4.66 -2.12
N ALA A 185 -23.98 -5.83 -2.71
CA ALA A 185 -25.10 -6.70 -2.34
C ALA A 185 -25.00 -7.19 -0.89
N ASP A 186 -23.79 -7.48 -0.41
CA ASP A 186 -23.55 -7.90 0.98
C ASP A 186 -23.81 -6.75 1.99
N GLU A 187 -23.51 -5.50 1.62
CA GLU A 187 -23.86 -4.32 2.43
C GLU A 187 -25.39 -4.14 2.52
N PHE A 188 -26.13 -4.33 1.42
CA PHE A 188 -27.60 -4.21 1.41
C PHE A 188 -28.33 -5.41 2.04
N SER A 189 -27.73 -6.60 2.05
CA SER A 189 -28.27 -7.81 2.69
C SER A 189 -28.17 -7.76 4.23
N SER A 190 -27.39 -6.83 4.78
CA SER A 190 -27.14 -6.73 6.23
C SER A 190 -28.08 -5.76 6.96
N CYS A 191 -29.09 -5.21 6.27
CA CYS A 191 -30.11 -4.31 6.81
C CYS A 191 -31.47 -4.97 7.02
#